data_AF-A0A5A7W8L0-F1
#
_entry.id   AF-A0A5A7W8L0-F1
#
_cell.length_a   1.000
_cell.length_b   1.000
_cell.length_c   1.000
_cell.angle_alpha   90.00
_cell.angle_beta   90.00
_cell.angle_gamma   90.00
#
_symmetry.space_group_name_H-M   'P 1'
#
loop_
_entity.id
_entity.type
_entity.pdbx_description
1 polymer ?
#
loop_
_entity_poly.entity_id
_entity_poly.type
_entity_poly.pdbx_seq_one_letter_code
_entity_poly.pdbx_strand_id
1 'polypeptide(L)'
;MNVVAFRRKPLQGAWSETELATLADTINIGRRGEEWETGITENGDAQLYLLGPLPERACTLCISRVDGRYILEDGTGRLLFEHGSLPLVAAHARTALRGTRWWLVARIVMVWCTIRHTIHDEIEPLMIEGEELLVHFAPQLAAFV
;
A
#
# COMPACT_ATOMS: atom_id res chain seq x y z
N MET A 1 26.04 -39.45 39.07
CA MET A 1 25.38 -38.14 38.88
C MET A 1 24.92 -38.08 37.42
N ASN A 2 23.64 -38.18 37.14
CA ASN A 2 23.12 -38.27 35.77
C ASN A 2 22.40 -36.96 35.44
N VAL A 3 23.01 -36.12 34.62
CA VAL A 3 22.43 -34.83 34.22
C VAL A 3 21.41 -35.11 33.12
N VAL A 4 20.13 -35.07 33.48
CA VAL A 4 19.05 -35.07 32.49
C VAL A 4 18.99 -33.66 31.90
N ALA A 5 19.45 -33.50 30.65
CA ALA A 5 19.26 -32.26 29.93
C ALA A 5 17.76 -31.94 29.85
N PHE A 6 17.35 -30.77 30.36
CA PHE A 6 16.00 -30.27 30.13
C PHE A 6 15.75 -30.26 28.62
N ARG A 7 14.83 -31.10 28.13
CA ARG A 7 14.27 -30.92 26.78
C ARG A 7 13.61 -29.53 26.78
N ARG A 8 14.29 -28.53 26.23
CA ARG A 8 13.63 -27.30 25.81
C ARG A 8 12.49 -27.75 24.90
N LYS A 9 11.24 -27.46 25.28
CA LYS A 9 10.14 -27.50 24.31
C LYS A 9 10.63 -26.65 23.14
N PRO A 10 10.63 -27.15 21.89
CA PRO A 10 10.90 -26.29 20.76
C PRO A 10 9.97 -25.09 20.89
N LEU A 11 10.50 -23.87 20.74
CA LEU A 11 9.69 -22.66 20.68
C LEU A 11 8.68 -22.86 19.55
N GLN A 12 7.46 -23.32 19.89
CA GLN A 12 6.39 -23.50 18.92
C GLN A 12 6.03 -22.15 18.26
N GLY A 13 6.37 -21.03 18.91
CA GLY A 13 6.20 -19.67 18.43
C GLY A 13 7.41 -19.03 17.73
N ALA A 14 8.56 -19.71 17.60
CA ALA A 14 9.68 -19.13 16.86
C ALA A 14 9.57 -19.47 15.37
N TRP A 15 9.91 -18.49 14.53
CA TRP A 15 10.14 -18.74 13.12
C TRP A 15 11.30 -19.73 12.92
N SER A 16 11.14 -20.68 12.00
CA SER A 16 12.27 -21.49 11.56
C SER A 16 13.18 -20.67 10.65
N GLU A 17 14.45 -21.09 10.56
CA GLU A 17 15.41 -20.47 9.62
C GLU A 17 14.91 -20.57 8.17
N THR A 18 14.24 -21.67 7.81
CA THR A 18 13.68 -21.87 6.47
C THR A 18 12.52 -20.93 6.17
N GLU A 19 11.67 -20.65 7.16
CA GLU A 19 10.58 -19.69 7.02
C GLU A 19 11.12 -18.27 6.87
N LEU A 20 12.09 -17.88 7.72
CA LEU A 20 12.74 -16.57 7.62
C LEU A 20 13.47 -16.39 6.30
N ALA A 21 14.18 -17.40 5.81
CA ALA A 21 14.84 -17.36 4.50
C ALA A 21 13.80 -17.18 3.37
N THR A 22 12.69 -17.92 3.42
CA THR A 22 11.59 -17.79 2.44
C THR A 22 11.02 -16.38 2.41
N LEU A 23 10.78 -15.79 3.59
CA LEU A 23 10.29 -14.43 3.75
C LEU A 23 11.30 -13.40 3.24
N ALA A 24 12.57 -13.55 3.62
CA ALA A 24 13.66 -12.66 3.19
C ALA A 24 13.84 -12.67 1.67
N ASP A 25 13.85 -13.85 1.04
CA ASP A 25 14.04 -14.00 -0.40
C ASP A 25 12.86 -13.44 -1.20
N THR A 26 11.64 -13.62 -0.71
CA THR A 26 10.43 -13.24 -1.44
C THR A 26 10.11 -11.75 -1.27
N ILE A 27 10.14 -11.27 -0.03
CA ILE A 27 9.72 -9.91 0.36
C ILE A 27 10.88 -8.92 0.22
N ASN A 28 12.13 -9.42 0.21
CA ASN A 28 13.35 -8.63 0.08
C ASN A 28 13.55 -7.67 1.26
N ILE A 29 13.46 -8.25 2.46
CA ILE A 29 13.48 -7.62 3.80
C ILE A 29 14.63 -6.62 4.02
N GLY A 30 15.74 -6.73 3.28
CA GLY A 30 16.96 -5.92 3.51
C GLY A 30 17.24 -4.78 2.52
N ARG A 31 16.31 -4.41 1.62
CA ARG A 31 16.66 -3.53 0.46
C ARG A 31 16.02 -2.15 0.44
N ARG A 32 15.20 -1.81 1.44
CA ARG A 32 14.62 -0.48 1.65
C ARG A 32 14.73 -0.17 3.13
N GLY A 33 14.76 1.10 3.54
CA GLY A 33 14.80 1.54 4.94
C GLY A 33 13.53 1.21 5.74
N GLU A 34 12.95 0.05 5.45
CA GLU A 34 11.84 -0.66 6.06
C GLU A 34 12.45 -1.56 7.13
N GLU A 35 12.06 -1.35 8.38
CA GLU A 35 12.59 -2.15 9.49
C GLU A 35 11.62 -3.28 9.79
N TRP A 36 12.11 -4.50 9.59
CA TRP A 36 11.39 -5.72 9.89
C TRP A 36 11.83 -6.24 11.24
N GLU A 37 10.85 -6.57 12.07
CA GLU A 37 11.07 -7.11 13.39
C GLU A 37 10.26 -8.40 13.58
N THR A 38 10.76 -9.27 14.45
CA THR A 38 10.08 -10.52 14.81
C THR A 38 9.52 -10.40 16.21
N GLY A 39 8.37 -11.03 16.43
CA GLY A 39 7.69 -11.06 17.73
C GLY A 39 6.89 -12.33 17.89
N ILE A 40 6.16 -12.37 18.99
CA ILE A 40 5.27 -13.47 19.35
C ILE A 40 3.92 -12.86 19.74
N THR A 41 2.82 -13.43 19.24
CA THR A 41 1.46 -12.98 19.61
C THR A 41 1.14 -13.36 21.06
N GLU A 42 0.04 -12.83 21.60
CA GLU A 42 -0.47 -13.22 22.92
C GLU A 42 -0.75 -14.72 23.05
N ASN A 43 -1.09 -15.37 21.93
CA ASN A 43 -1.35 -16.81 21.85
C ASN A 43 -0.06 -17.64 21.69
N GLY A 44 1.10 -17.00 21.60
CA GLY A 44 2.38 -17.68 21.42
C GLY A 44 2.75 -17.96 19.96
N ASP A 45 2.07 -17.34 19.00
CA ASP A 45 2.31 -17.54 17.57
C ASP A 45 3.46 -16.68 17.05
N ALA A 46 4.21 -17.20 16.08
CA ALA A 46 5.30 -16.45 15.46
C ALA A 46 4.73 -15.27 14.66
N GLN A 47 5.28 -14.06 14.84
CA GLN A 47 4.90 -12.89 14.08
C GLN A 47 6.12 -12.19 13.48
N LEU A 48 5.98 -11.70 12.25
CA LEU A 48 6.96 -10.86 11.55
C LEU A 48 6.21 -9.58 11.16
N TYR A 49 6.68 -8.43 11.60
CA TYR A 49 6.02 -7.16 11.33
C TYR A 49 6.99 -6.15 10.69
N LEU A 50 6.43 -5.37 9.77
CA LEU A 50 7.08 -4.23 9.16
C LEU A 50 6.69 -2.97 9.92
N LEU A 51 7.70 -2.25 10.40
CA LEU A 51 7.51 -0.95 11.01
C LEU A 51 7.54 0.16 9.95
N GLY A 52 6.59 1.08 10.09
CA GLY A 52 6.56 2.33 9.34
C GLY A 52 7.72 3.26 9.73
N PRO A 53 7.82 4.42 9.06
CA PRO A 53 8.89 5.37 9.34
C PRO A 53 8.82 5.93 10.76
N LEU A 54 9.94 6.49 11.22
CA LEU A 54 9.98 7.34 12.41
C LEU A 54 9.12 8.61 12.19
N PRO A 55 8.54 9.20 13.25
CA PRO A 55 8.72 8.84 14.66
C PRO A 55 7.74 7.79 15.19
N GLU A 56 6.58 7.57 14.55
CA GLU A 56 5.53 6.74 15.16
C GLU A 56 5.85 5.25 15.15
N ARG A 57 6.68 4.76 14.19
CA ARG A 57 7.08 3.35 14.09
C ARG A 57 5.89 2.39 14.18
N ALA A 58 4.75 2.76 13.62
CA ALA A 58 3.55 1.94 13.65
C ALA A 58 3.72 0.71 12.74
N CYS A 59 3.15 -0.43 13.14
CA CYS A 59 3.07 -1.60 12.26
C CYS A 59 2.34 -1.22 10.97
N THR A 60 2.92 -1.51 9.82
CA THR A 60 2.33 -1.26 8.50
C THR A 60 1.80 -2.55 7.87
N LEU A 61 2.48 -3.66 8.13
CA LEU A 61 2.15 -4.98 7.61
C LEU A 61 2.66 -6.03 8.59
N CYS A 62 1.91 -7.09 8.84
CA CYS A 62 2.39 -8.22 9.64
C CYS A 62 2.03 -9.56 9.01
N ILE A 63 2.89 -10.54 9.26
CA ILE A 63 2.72 -11.94 8.90
C ILE A 63 2.76 -12.74 10.18
N SER A 64 1.72 -13.51 10.46
CA SER A 64 1.61 -14.33 11.68
C SER A 64 1.45 -15.80 11.29
N ARG A 65 2.06 -16.72 12.04
CA ARG A 65 1.85 -18.17 11.90
C ARG A 65 0.89 -18.67 12.96
N VAL A 66 -0.39 -18.77 12.62
CA VAL A 66 -1.47 -19.16 13.54
C VAL A 66 -2.04 -20.50 13.10
N ASP A 67 -2.12 -21.47 14.01
CA ASP A 67 -2.70 -22.81 13.78
C ASP A 67 -2.22 -23.50 12.49
N GLY A 68 -0.93 -23.37 12.18
CA GLY A 68 -0.31 -23.98 10.98
C GLY A 68 -0.65 -23.28 9.66
N ARG A 69 -1.25 -22.09 9.72
CA ARG A 69 -1.49 -21.20 8.59
C ARG A 69 -0.70 -19.92 8.74
N TYR A 70 -0.50 -19.24 7.62
CA TYR A 70 0.14 -17.93 7.58
C TYR A 70 -0.93 -16.89 7.25
N ILE A 71 -1.00 -15.87 8.10
CA ILE A 71 -1.95 -14.78 8.04
C ILE A 71 -1.18 -13.51 7.70
N LEU A 72 -1.64 -12.77 6.71
CA LEU A 72 -1.13 -11.45 6.33
C LEU A 72 -2.16 -10.39 6.70
N GLU A 73 -1.78 -9.42 7.51
CA GLU A 73 -2.64 -8.33 7.94
C GLU A 73 -1.97 -6.98 7.67
N ASP A 74 -2.78 -5.93 7.51
CA ASP A 74 -2.29 -4.55 7.49
C ASP A 74 -2.11 -3.98 8.90
N GLY A 75 -1.53 -2.79 8.98
CA GLY A 75 -1.28 -2.06 10.24
C GLY A 75 -2.51 -1.77 11.09
N THR A 76 -3.73 -1.97 10.57
CA THR A 76 -4.98 -1.80 11.31
C THR A 76 -5.54 -3.12 11.85
N GLY A 77 -4.86 -4.24 11.60
CA GLY A 77 -5.32 -5.59 11.92
C GLY A 77 -6.33 -6.15 10.92
N ARG A 78 -6.48 -5.54 9.74
CA ARG A 78 -7.37 -6.09 8.70
C ARG A 78 -6.65 -7.22 7.96
N LEU A 79 -7.31 -8.37 7.88
CA LEU A 79 -6.87 -9.52 7.10
C LEU A 79 -6.77 -9.15 5.61
N LEU A 80 -5.57 -9.27 5.05
CA LEU A 80 -5.32 -9.09 3.61
C LEU A 80 -5.28 -10.43 2.87
N PHE A 81 -4.70 -11.46 3.48
CA PHE A 81 -4.56 -12.78 2.87
C PHE A 81 -4.29 -13.86 3.92
N GLU A 82 -4.79 -15.07 3.71
CA GLU A 82 -4.53 -16.23 4.57
C GLU A 82 -4.25 -17.47 3.70
N HIS A 83 -3.18 -18.21 4.01
CA HIS A 83 -2.88 -19.47 3.34
C HIS A 83 -1.96 -20.38 4.15
N GLY A 84 -2.03 -21.70 3.94
CA GLY A 84 -1.05 -22.66 4.49
C GLY A 84 0.32 -22.65 3.80
N SER A 85 0.55 -21.76 2.83
CA SER A 85 1.79 -21.72 2.03
C SER A 85 2.47 -20.38 2.22
N LEU A 86 3.55 -20.37 2.98
CA LEU A 86 4.33 -19.17 3.27
C LEU A 86 4.80 -18.44 2.00
N PRO A 87 5.29 -19.12 0.94
CA PRO A 87 5.65 -18.44 -0.30
C PRO A 87 4.50 -17.64 -0.94
N LEU A 88 3.26 -18.15 -0.89
CA LEU A 88 2.10 -17.45 -1.44
C LEU A 88 1.74 -16.22 -0.61
N VAL A 89 1.80 -16.34 0.72
CA VAL A 89 1.59 -15.22 1.63
C VAL A 89 2.68 -14.16 1.45
N ALA A 90 3.94 -14.57 1.34
CA ALA A 90 5.07 -13.68 1.10
C ALA A 90 4.98 -12.97 -0.25
N ALA A 91 4.49 -13.65 -1.30
CA ALA A 91 4.21 -13.02 -2.59
C ALA A 91 3.10 -11.95 -2.48
N HIS A 92 2.02 -12.25 -1.76
CA HIS A 92 0.96 -11.27 -1.47
C HIS A 92 1.49 -10.09 -0.65
N ALA A 93 2.29 -10.34 0.38
CA ALA A 93 2.95 -9.32 1.17
C ALA A 93 3.80 -8.40 0.28
N ARG A 94 4.62 -8.96 -0.62
CA ARG A 94 5.40 -8.18 -1.59
C ARG A 94 4.52 -7.32 -2.50
N THR A 95 3.37 -7.82 -2.93
CA THR A 95 2.42 -7.02 -3.74
C THR A 95 1.75 -5.93 -2.92
N ALA A 96 1.43 -6.19 -1.65
CA ALA A 96 0.86 -5.20 -0.73
C ALA A 96 1.87 -4.06 -0.43
N LEU A 97 3.16 -4.40 -0.28
CA LEU A 97 4.25 -3.42 -0.12
C LEU A 97 4.51 -2.60 -1.39
N ARG A 98 4.23 -3.17 -2.56
CA ARG A 98 4.21 -2.42 -3.82
C ARG A 98 2.97 -1.52 -3.95
N GLY A 99 2.15 -1.45 -2.90
CA GLY A 99 0.85 -0.82 -2.82
C GLY A 99 0.77 0.54 -3.49
N THR A 100 -0.22 0.62 -4.36
CA THR A 100 -0.88 1.77 -5.00
C THR A 100 -0.21 3.10 -4.76
N ARG A 101 0.34 3.68 -5.83
CA ARG A 101 0.90 5.04 -5.86
C ARG A 101 -0.21 6.07 -5.62
N TRP A 102 -0.71 6.20 -4.40
CA TRP A 102 -1.70 7.18 -3.99
C TRP A 102 -1.26 8.60 -4.34
N TRP A 103 0.04 8.86 -4.29
CA TRP A 103 0.62 10.11 -4.78
C TRP A 103 0.40 10.33 -6.29
N LEU A 104 0.42 9.29 -7.14
CA LEU A 104 0.05 9.42 -8.55
C LEU A 104 -1.43 9.71 -8.71
N VAL A 105 -2.29 9.03 -7.95
CA VAL A 105 -3.74 9.28 -7.97
C VAL A 105 -4.01 10.73 -7.58
N ALA A 106 -3.40 11.21 -6.50
CA ALA A 106 -3.50 12.61 -6.08
C ALA A 106 -3.00 13.58 -7.16
N ARG A 107 -1.88 13.29 -7.84
CA ARG A 107 -1.40 14.13 -8.96
C ARG A 107 -2.38 14.15 -10.13
N ILE A 108 -2.95 13.02 -10.50
CA ILE A 108 -3.95 12.93 -11.57
C ILE A 108 -5.19 13.76 -11.20
N VAL A 109 -5.67 13.63 -9.96
CA VAL A 109 -6.82 14.41 -9.47
C VAL A 109 -6.51 15.91 -9.48
N MET A 110 -5.33 16.31 -9.01
CA MET A 110 -4.91 17.73 -9.04
C MET A 110 -4.85 18.27 -10.47
N VAL A 111 -4.24 17.54 -11.41
CA VAL A 111 -4.18 17.92 -12.83
C VAL A 111 -5.60 18.03 -13.40
N TRP A 112 -6.45 17.05 -13.12
CA TRP A 112 -7.84 17.08 -13.57
C TRP A 112 -8.60 18.30 -13.02
N CYS A 113 -8.44 18.63 -11.74
CA CYS A 113 -9.02 19.81 -11.13
C CYS A 113 -8.52 21.10 -11.81
N THR A 114 -7.22 21.20 -12.13
CA THR A 114 -6.69 22.38 -12.84
C THR A 114 -7.27 22.52 -14.24
N ILE A 115 -7.35 21.43 -15.02
CA ILE A 115 -7.94 21.46 -16.37
C ILE A 115 -9.40 21.88 -16.32
N ARG A 116 -10.18 21.32 -15.38
CA ARG A 116 -11.59 21.68 -15.21
C ARG A 116 -11.75 23.15 -14.88
N HIS A 117 -10.90 23.69 -14.00
CA HIS A 117 -10.92 25.09 -13.63
C HIS A 117 -10.59 25.99 -14.82
N THR A 118 -9.57 25.67 -15.63
CA THR A 118 -9.22 26.47 -16.82
C THR A 118 -10.32 26.45 -17.87
N ILE A 119 -11.01 25.32 -18.07
CA ILE A 119 -12.16 25.26 -18.99
C ILE A 119 -13.28 26.19 -18.52
N HIS A 120 -13.61 26.16 -17.23
CA HIS A 120 -14.70 26.95 -16.67
C HIS A 120 -14.38 28.46 -16.63
N ASP A 121 -13.15 28.82 -16.25
CA ASP A 121 -12.80 30.20 -15.98
C ASP A 121 -12.33 30.96 -17.24
N GLU A 122 -11.79 30.26 -18.25
CA GLU A 122 -11.23 30.93 -19.44
C GLU A 122 -12.01 30.60 -20.72
N ILE A 123 -12.39 29.34 -20.93
CA ILE A 123 -12.98 28.90 -22.21
C ILE A 123 -14.47 29.26 -22.27
N GLU A 124 -15.21 29.05 -21.19
CA GLU A 124 -16.64 29.38 -21.11
C GLU A 124 -16.90 30.90 -21.29
N PRO A 125 -16.20 31.82 -20.61
CA PRO A 125 -16.37 33.25 -20.86
C PRO A 125 -15.86 33.69 -22.23
N LEU A 126 -14.76 33.13 -22.76
CA LEU A 126 -14.29 33.44 -24.12
C LEU A 126 -15.32 33.02 -25.18
N MET A 127 -16.00 31.89 -24.99
CA MET A 127 -17.08 31.46 -25.88
C MET A 127 -18.30 32.39 -25.81
N ILE A 128 -18.70 32.81 -24.61
CA ILE A 128 -19.84 33.72 -24.43
C ILE A 128 -19.52 35.11 -25.02
N GLU A 129 -18.34 35.65 -24.76
CA GLU A 129 -17.90 36.93 -25.30
C GLU A 129 -17.74 36.87 -26.84
N GLY A 130 -17.27 35.73 -27.36
CA GLY A 130 -17.24 35.46 -28.81
C GLY A 130 -18.63 35.41 -29.45
N GLU A 131 -19.62 34.84 -28.75
CA GLU A 131 -21.02 34.83 -29.20
C GLU A 131 -21.59 36.25 -29.23
N GLU A 132 -21.35 37.06 -28.20
CA GLU A 132 -21.80 38.46 -28.15
C GLU A 132 -21.19 39.31 -29.27
N LEU A 133 -19.89 39.11 -29.56
CA LEU A 133 -19.23 39.76 -30.70
C LEU A 133 -19.88 39.35 -32.03
N LEU A 134 -20.12 38.06 -32.24
CA LEU A 134 -20.77 37.57 -33.46
C LEU A 134 -22.18 38.15 -33.63
N VAL A 135 -22.94 38.31 -32.55
CA VAL A 135 -24.26 38.96 -32.58
C VAL A 135 -24.16 40.44 -32.98
N HIS A 136 -23.10 41.15 -32.58
CA HIS A 136 -22.86 42.54 -32.98
C HIS A 136 -22.37 42.69 -34.43
N PHE A 137 -21.58 41.73 -34.93
CA PHE A 137 -21.11 41.72 -36.32
C PHE A 137 -22.11 41.11 -37.32
N ALA A 138 -23.05 40.29 -36.85
CA ALA A 138 -24.12 39.69 -37.65
C ALA A 138 -24.93 40.70 -38.50
N PRO A 139 -25.42 41.84 -37.97
CA PRO A 139 -26.11 42.84 -38.78
C PRO A 139 -25.21 43.53 -39.81
N GLN A 140 -23.90 43.63 -39.56
CA GLN A 140 -22.94 44.21 -40.51
C GLN A 140 -22.60 43.24 -41.64
N LEU A 141 -22.50 41.94 -41.34
CA LEU A 141 -22.28 40.90 -42.34
C LEU A 141 -23.54 40.63 -43.18
N ALA A 142 -24.73 40.73 -42.60
CA ALA A 142 -26.00 40.62 -43.31
C ALA A 142 -26.24 41.75 -44.31
N ALA A 143 -25.52 42.88 -44.21
CA ALA A 143 -25.60 43.99 -45.17
C ALA A 143 -24.73 43.78 -46.43
N PHE A 144 -23.85 42.76 -46.44
CA PHE A 144 -22.99 42.40 -47.57
C PHE A 144 -23.51 41.21 -48.41
N VAL A 145 -24.70 40.68 -48.06
CA VAL A 145 -25.45 39.65 -48.81
C VAL A 145 -26.70 40.30 -49.39
#